data_AF-A0ABD1VTS9-F1
#
_entry.id   AF-A0ABD1VTS9-F1
#
_cell.length_a   1.000
_cell.length_b   1.000
_cell.length_c   1.000
_cell.angle_alpha   90.00
_cell.angle_beta   90.00
_cell.angle_gamma   90.00
#
_symmetry.space_group_name_H-M   'P 1'
#
loop_
_entity.id
_entity.type
_entity.pdbx_description
1 polymer ?
#
loop_
_entity_poly.entity_id
_entity_poly.type
_entity_poly.pdbx_seq_one_letter_code
_entity_poly.pdbx_strand_id
1 'polypeptide(L)'
;MAGKLMHAIQYDCYGGGVAGLKHNEVPIPTPSKDEVLLKLEATSLNPFDLKIQKGVARPFMPRRFPYIPASDVAGVVHDVGPGVKKFKPGDEVVAMLSHLTGGGLAEYAVAKDSSTVPRPPEVSAAESAGLPVRWGYSLRGRHPICRDQA
;
A
#
# COMPACT_ATOMS: atom_id res chain seq x y z
N MET A 1 -15.45 -12.36 19.01
CA MET A 1 -14.25 -12.89 18.33
C MET A 1 -13.25 -11.75 18.28
N ALA A 2 -12.20 -11.78 19.11
CA ALA A 2 -11.14 -10.77 18.99
C ALA A 2 -10.49 -10.94 17.61
N GLY A 3 -10.52 -9.89 16.79
CA GLY A 3 -9.85 -9.91 15.49
C GLY A 3 -8.35 -10.13 15.68
N LYS A 4 -7.69 -10.83 14.74
CA LYS A 4 -6.24 -10.92 14.74
C LYS A 4 -5.64 -9.52 14.67
N LEU A 5 -4.60 -9.26 15.46
CA LEU A 5 -3.86 -8.01 15.49
C LEU A 5 -2.62 -8.11 14.60
N MET A 6 -2.10 -6.95 14.22
CA MET A 6 -0.82 -6.75 13.53
C MET A 6 -0.11 -5.52 14.07
N HIS A 7 1.20 -5.48 13.91
CA HIS A 7 2.00 -4.29 14.18
C HIS A 7 1.87 -3.27 13.05
N ALA A 8 1.75 -1.99 13.42
CA ALA A 8 1.72 -0.87 12.49
C ALA A 8 2.33 0.40 13.10
N ILE A 9 2.83 1.29 12.23
CA ILE A 9 3.29 2.62 12.60
C ILE A 9 2.25 3.64 12.11
N GLN A 10 1.73 4.46 13.02
CA GLN A 10 0.70 5.45 12.72
C GLN A 10 0.97 6.80 13.37
N TYR A 11 0.32 7.86 12.89
CA TYR A 11 0.27 9.16 13.54
C TYR A 11 -1.16 9.67 13.69
N ASP A 12 -1.40 10.46 14.74
CA ASP A 12 -2.74 10.87 15.16
C ASP A 12 -3.07 12.33 14.78
N CYS A 13 -2.09 13.08 14.28
CA CYS A 13 -2.24 14.49 13.92
C CYS A 13 -1.20 14.93 12.87
N TYR A 14 -1.46 16.07 12.23
CA TYR A 14 -0.50 16.71 11.34
C TYR A 14 0.67 17.33 12.12
N GLY A 15 1.83 17.44 11.48
CA GLY A 15 2.97 18.22 11.96
C GLY A 15 3.81 17.55 13.06
N GLY A 16 3.48 16.33 13.48
CA GLY A 16 4.21 15.62 14.54
C GLY A 16 5.63 15.18 14.16
N GLY A 17 5.98 15.20 12.86
CA GLY A 17 7.29 14.73 12.38
C GLY A 17 7.56 13.28 12.77
N VAL A 18 8.83 12.91 12.88
CA VAL A 18 9.22 11.55 13.28
C VAL A 18 8.74 11.21 14.70
N ALA A 19 8.75 12.18 15.63
CA ALA A 19 8.30 11.99 17.01
C ALA A 19 6.80 11.69 17.14
N GLY A 20 5.99 12.08 16.13
CA GLY A 20 4.57 11.78 16.06
C GLY A 20 4.24 10.38 15.55
N LEU A 21 5.23 9.61 15.05
CA LEU A 21 5.04 8.24 14.61
C LEU A 21 5.07 7.30 15.81
N LYS A 22 4.01 6.49 15.97
CA LYS A 22 3.85 5.55 17.08
C LYS A 22 3.67 4.14 16.56
N HIS A 23 4.42 3.20 17.15
CA HIS A 23 4.24 1.77 16.95
C HIS A 23 3.07 1.28 17.80
N ASN A 24 2.09 0.63 17.18
CA ASN A 24 0.89 0.13 17.84
C ASN A 24 0.49 -1.24 17.28
N GLU A 25 -0.30 -1.99 18.05
CA GLU A 25 -1.03 -3.15 17.54
C GLU A 25 -2.42 -2.71 17.09
N VAL A 26 -2.80 -3.10 15.88
CA VAL A 26 -4.08 -2.75 15.25
C VAL A 26 -4.72 -4.00 14.63
N PRO A 27 -6.05 -4.06 14.45
CA PRO A 27 -6.69 -5.18 13.78
C PRO A 27 -6.21 -5.36 12.33
N ILE A 28 -6.02 -6.60 11.90
CA ILE A 28 -5.78 -6.93 10.49
C ILE A 28 -7.04 -6.53 9.68
N PRO A 29 -6.90 -5.74 8.60
CA PRO A 29 -8.03 -5.33 7.78
C PRO A 29 -8.62 -6.52 7.01
N THR A 30 -9.94 -6.51 6.82
CA THR A 30 -10.64 -7.47 5.95
C THR A 30 -10.76 -6.87 4.55
N PRO A 31 -10.38 -7.59 3.48
CA PRO A 31 -10.50 -7.08 2.12
C PRO A 31 -11.96 -6.94 1.70
N SER A 32 -12.29 -5.81 1.06
CA SER A 32 -13.58 -5.58 0.41
C SER A 32 -13.71 -6.38 -0.89
N LYS A 33 -14.87 -6.32 -1.57
CA LYS A 33 -15.18 -7.10 -2.78
C LYS A 33 -14.08 -7.04 -3.87
N ASP A 34 -13.47 -5.89 -4.10
CA ASP A 34 -12.46 -5.62 -5.13
C ASP A 34 -11.03 -5.46 -4.56
N GLU A 35 -10.80 -5.96 -3.34
CA GLU A 35 -9.52 -5.81 -2.65
C GLU A 35 -8.83 -7.15 -2.40
N VAL A 36 -7.52 -7.10 -2.31
CA VAL A 36 -6.66 -8.19 -1.85
C VAL A 36 -6.03 -7.78 -0.53
N LEU A 37 -5.97 -8.71 0.42
CA LEU A 37 -5.23 -8.55 1.65
C LEU A 37 -3.82 -9.09 1.42
N LEU A 38 -2.82 -8.23 1.62
CA LEU A 38 -1.43 -8.56 1.44
C LEU A 38 -0.76 -8.73 2.80
N LYS A 39 0.06 -9.77 2.94
CA LYS A 39 1.11 -9.83 3.98
C LYS A 39 2.34 -9.13 3.43
N LEU A 40 2.71 -8.00 4.02
CA LEU A 40 3.76 -7.14 3.48
C LEU A 40 5.14 -7.72 3.76
N GLU A 41 5.98 -7.72 2.73
CA GLU A 41 7.39 -8.09 2.81
C GLU A 41 8.29 -6.86 2.72
N ALA A 42 7.86 -5.85 1.95
CA ALA A 42 8.54 -4.58 1.83
C ALA A 42 7.55 -3.43 1.59
N THR A 43 7.93 -2.24 2.06
CA THR A 43 7.24 -0.98 1.74
C THR A 43 8.27 0.11 1.48
N SER A 44 7.92 1.06 0.62
CA SER A 44 8.77 2.21 0.31
C SER A 44 8.13 3.49 0.82
N LEU A 45 8.98 4.37 1.37
CA LEU A 45 8.60 5.72 1.78
C LEU A 45 8.92 6.71 0.68
N ASN A 46 7.95 7.57 0.37
CA ASN A 46 8.09 8.64 -0.61
C ASN A 46 8.09 10.01 0.11
N PRO A 47 8.72 11.06 -0.46
CA PRO A 47 8.66 12.41 0.11
C PRO A 47 7.24 12.95 0.28
N PHE A 48 6.28 12.42 -0.49
CA PHE A 48 4.87 12.77 -0.39
C PHE A 48 4.25 12.31 0.93
N ASP A 49 4.66 11.17 1.49
CA ASP A 49 4.17 10.70 2.80
C ASP A 49 4.46 11.71 3.91
N LEU A 50 5.67 12.29 3.90
CA LEU A 50 6.07 13.35 4.83
C LEU A 50 5.29 14.65 4.58
N LYS A 51 4.99 14.99 3.33
CA LYS A 51 4.17 16.17 2.99
C LYS A 51 2.73 16.03 3.47
N ILE A 52 2.16 14.83 3.37
CA ILE A 52 0.83 14.52 3.95
C ILE A 52 0.89 14.70 5.47
N GLN A 53 1.88 14.11 6.14
CA GLN A 53 2.02 14.25 7.59
C GLN A 53 2.20 15.73 8.02
N LYS A 54 2.92 16.54 7.25
CA LYS A 54 3.06 17.99 7.50
C LYS A 54 1.79 18.79 7.25
N GLY A 55 0.76 18.19 6.65
CA GLY A 55 -0.51 18.85 6.36
C GLY A 55 -0.52 19.66 5.06
N VAL A 56 0.45 19.46 4.17
CA VAL A 56 0.53 20.15 2.87
C VAL A 56 -0.68 19.82 1.98
N ALA A 57 -1.26 18.63 2.16
CA ALA A 57 -2.41 18.15 1.39
C ALA A 57 -3.77 18.40 2.06
N ARG A 58 -3.85 19.28 3.07
CA ARG A 58 -5.12 19.60 3.74
C ARG A 58 -6.07 20.37 2.80
N PRO A 59 -7.39 20.18 2.93
CA PRO A 59 -8.08 19.25 3.83
C PRO A 59 -8.25 17.84 3.25
N PHE A 60 -7.61 17.53 2.12
CA PHE A 60 -7.89 16.32 1.33
C PHE A 60 -7.26 15.03 1.89
N MET A 61 -6.11 15.11 2.58
CA MET A 61 -5.38 13.93 3.07
C MET A 61 -4.70 14.14 4.43
N PRO A 62 -4.64 13.10 5.31
CA PRO A 62 -5.31 11.81 5.14
C PRO A 62 -6.82 11.91 5.41
N ARG A 63 -7.58 10.88 5.01
CA ARG A 63 -9.05 10.87 5.18
C ARG A 63 -9.47 10.88 6.65
N ARG A 64 -8.71 10.24 7.53
CA ARG A 64 -8.96 10.17 8.97
C ARG A 64 -7.65 9.92 9.74
N PHE A 65 -7.67 10.28 11.01
CA PHE A 65 -6.69 9.83 12.01
C PHE A 65 -7.30 8.71 12.88
N PRO A 66 -6.49 7.80 13.46
CA PRO A 66 -5.06 7.63 13.19
C PRO A 66 -4.79 7.16 11.76
N TYR A 67 -3.62 7.48 11.21
CA TYR A 67 -3.25 7.16 9.82
C TYR A 67 -1.92 6.40 9.76
N ILE A 68 -1.92 5.29 9.02
CA ILE A 68 -0.74 4.47 8.72
C ILE A 68 -0.18 4.94 7.36
N PRO A 69 1.03 5.53 7.28
CA PRO A 69 1.59 6.05 6.02
C PRO A 69 2.15 4.97 5.10
N ALA A 70 2.73 5.43 3.99
CA ALA A 70 3.23 4.67 2.86
C ALA A 70 2.11 4.06 2.00
N SER A 71 2.33 4.13 0.68
CA SER A 71 1.44 3.57 -0.35
C SER A 71 2.07 2.44 -1.14
N ASP A 72 3.40 2.38 -1.18
CA ASP A 72 4.11 1.52 -2.10
C ASP A 72 4.51 0.26 -1.34
N VAL A 73 3.97 -0.88 -1.78
CA VAL A 73 4.12 -2.14 -1.06
C VAL A 73 4.40 -3.29 -2.00
N ALA A 74 5.13 -4.27 -1.49
CA ALA A 74 5.30 -5.58 -2.11
C ALA A 74 5.13 -6.66 -1.04
N GLY A 75 4.54 -7.78 -1.42
CA GLY A 75 4.31 -8.88 -0.50
C GLY A 75 3.51 -10.00 -1.15
N VAL A 76 2.92 -10.82 -0.30
CA VAL A 76 2.19 -12.03 -0.72
C VAL A 76 0.71 -11.85 -0.44
N VAL A 77 -0.14 -12.24 -1.39
CA VAL A 77 -1.59 -12.26 -1.19
C VAL A 77 -1.91 -13.25 -0.07
N HIS A 78 -2.48 -12.75 1.01
CA HIS A 78 -2.92 -13.54 2.16
C HIS A 78 -4.38 -13.98 2.00
N ASP A 79 -5.25 -13.07 1.57
CA ASP A 79 -6.68 -13.30 1.35
C ASP A 79 -7.22 -12.40 0.24
N VAL A 80 -8.37 -12.74 -0.32
CA VAL A 80 -8.99 -12.00 -1.44
C VAL A 80 -10.45 -11.72 -1.21
N GLY A 81 -10.90 -10.54 -1.65
CA GLY A 81 -12.30 -10.19 -1.69
C GLY A 81 -13.12 -11.09 -2.64
N PRO A 82 -14.43 -11.26 -2.40
CA PRO A 82 -15.29 -12.15 -3.18
C PRO A 82 -15.43 -11.79 -4.67
N GLY A 83 -15.04 -10.58 -5.08
CA GLY A 83 -15.06 -10.13 -6.47
C GLY A 83 -13.72 -10.26 -7.20
N VAL A 84 -12.64 -10.59 -6.49
CA VAL A 84 -11.29 -10.69 -7.06
C VAL A 84 -11.15 -12.02 -7.79
N LYS A 85 -10.74 -11.96 -9.07
CA LYS A 85 -10.52 -13.14 -9.91
C LYS A 85 -9.09 -13.29 -10.41
N LYS A 86 -8.31 -12.20 -10.34
CA LYS A 86 -6.95 -12.12 -10.92
C LYS A 86 -5.87 -12.70 -10.01
N PHE A 87 -6.15 -12.77 -8.71
CA PHE A 87 -5.19 -13.13 -7.68
C PHE A 87 -5.78 -14.19 -6.76
N LYS A 88 -4.90 -15.00 -6.17
CA LYS A 88 -5.24 -16.00 -5.15
C LYS A 88 -4.23 -15.94 -4.00
N PRO A 89 -4.58 -16.46 -2.81
CA PRO A 89 -3.62 -16.58 -1.71
C PRO A 89 -2.34 -17.30 -2.14
N GLY A 90 -1.19 -16.74 -1.74
CA GLY A 90 0.15 -17.22 -2.11
C GLY A 90 0.78 -16.50 -3.32
N ASP A 91 0.03 -15.70 -4.07
CA ASP A 91 0.61 -14.93 -5.18
C ASP A 91 1.52 -13.80 -4.66
N GLU A 92 2.72 -13.70 -5.23
CA GLU A 92 3.64 -12.58 -4.98
C GLU A 92 3.25 -11.37 -5.84
N VAL A 93 3.10 -10.22 -5.20
CA VAL A 93 2.55 -9.03 -5.86
C VAL A 93 3.23 -7.74 -5.42
N VAL A 94 3.03 -6.73 -6.26
CA VAL A 94 3.37 -5.34 -6.02
C VAL A 94 2.08 -4.53 -6.11
N ALA A 95 1.87 -3.61 -5.18
CA ALA A 95 0.66 -2.80 -5.17
C ALA A 95 0.92 -1.34 -4.79
N MET A 96 0.02 -0.48 -5.25
CA MET A 96 -0.07 0.91 -4.82
C MET A 96 -1.37 1.09 -4.01
N LEU A 97 -1.23 1.36 -2.72
CA LEU A 97 -2.34 1.68 -1.83
C LEU A 97 -2.84 3.11 -2.08
N SER A 98 -4.07 3.40 -1.66
CA SER A 98 -4.59 4.77 -1.74
C SER A 98 -3.93 5.66 -0.69
N HIS A 99 -3.36 6.80 -1.08
CA HIS A 99 -2.86 7.81 -0.13
C HIS A 99 -3.97 8.42 0.77
N LEU A 100 -5.25 8.21 0.46
CA LEU A 100 -6.35 8.63 1.33
C LEU A 100 -6.44 7.77 2.59
N THR A 101 -6.14 6.47 2.46
CA THR A 101 -6.29 5.46 3.52
C THR A 101 -4.97 4.92 4.06
N GLY A 102 -3.91 4.97 3.25
CA GLY A 102 -2.57 4.49 3.60
C GLY A 102 -2.53 2.98 3.87
N GLY A 103 -1.62 2.57 4.74
CA GLY A 103 -1.50 1.19 5.22
C GLY A 103 -0.15 0.52 5.01
N GLY A 104 0.82 1.18 4.37
CA GLY A 104 2.09 0.54 3.99
C GLY A 104 3.05 0.28 5.14
N LEU A 105 3.07 1.11 6.19
CA LEU A 105 3.85 0.85 7.41
C LEU A 105 3.11 -0.08 8.40
N ALA A 106 2.72 -1.27 7.94
CA ALA A 106 2.08 -2.31 8.73
C ALA A 106 2.50 -3.71 8.25
N GLU A 107 2.16 -4.76 8.99
CA GLU A 107 2.42 -6.14 8.54
C GLU A 107 1.42 -6.61 7.46
N TYR A 108 0.21 -6.03 7.44
CA TYR A 108 -0.80 -6.30 6.43
C TYR A 108 -1.44 -5.03 5.90
N ALA A 109 -1.80 -5.06 4.61
CA ALA A 109 -2.53 -3.96 3.97
C ALA A 109 -3.54 -4.49 2.94
N VAL A 110 -4.61 -3.73 2.72
CA VAL A 110 -5.58 -3.99 1.65
C VAL A 110 -5.26 -3.13 0.44
N ALA A 111 -5.16 -3.75 -0.73
CA ALA A 111 -4.95 -3.08 -2.00
C ALA A 111 -6.10 -3.41 -2.95
N LYS A 112 -6.47 -2.48 -3.84
CA LYS A 112 -7.41 -2.81 -4.92
C LYS A 112 -6.76 -3.77 -5.90
N ASP A 113 -7.52 -4.74 -6.40
CA ASP A 113 -7.05 -5.66 -7.44
C ASP A 113 -6.60 -4.92 -8.71
N SER A 114 -7.24 -3.79 -9.02
CA SER A 114 -6.89 -2.88 -10.12
C SER A 114 -5.58 -2.10 -9.93
N SER A 115 -5.09 -2.01 -8.69
CA SER A 115 -3.83 -1.33 -8.34
C SER A 115 -2.75 -2.33 -7.89
N THR A 116 -2.95 -3.61 -8.19
CA THR A 116 -2.06 -4.72 -7.84
C THR A 116 -1.58 -5.40 -9.11
N VAL A 117 -0.31 -5.77 -9.16
CA VAL A 117 0.31 -6.50 -10.28
C VAL A 117 1.15 -7.68 -9.76
N PRO A 118 1.28 -8.78 -10.53
CA PRO A 118 2.19 -9.87 -10.18
C PRO A 118 3.62 -9.36 -10.07
N ARG A 119 4.35 -9.86 -9.06
CA ARG A 119 5.80 -9.66 -8.95
C ARG A 119 6.52 -10.75 -9.75
N PRO A 120 7.44 -10.39 -10.67
CA PRO A 120 8.29 -11.39 -11.31
C PRO A 120 9.19 -12.07 -10.28
N PRO A 121 9.39 -13.40 -10.35
CA PRO A 121 10.16 -14.14 -9.34
C PRO A 121 11.65 -13.71 -9.28
N GLU A 122 12.17 -13.07 -10.32
CA GLU A 122 13.54 -12.57 -10.37
C GLU A 122 13.74 -11.26 -9.59
N VAL A 123 12.66 -10.56 -9.23
CA VAL A 123 12.72 -9.24 -8.57
C VAL A 123 12.35 -9.38 -7.10
N SER A 124 13.23 -8.90 -6.22
CA SER A 124 12.98 -8.96 -4.78
C SER A 124 11.80 -8.08 -4.36
N ALA A 125 11.24 -8.34 -3.18
CA ALA A 125 10.20 -7.51 -2.57
C ALA A 125 10.64 -6.04 -2.44
N ALA A 126 11.87 -5.81 -1.97
CA ALA A 126 12.41 -4.48 -1.73
C ALA A 126 12.58 -3.68 -3.04
N GLU A 127 13.14 -4.30 -4.09
CA GLU A 127 13.27 -3.66 -5.41
C GLU A 127 11.89 -3.35 -5.99
N SER A 128 10.95 -4.29 -5.87
CA SER A 128 9.59 -4.15 -6.35
C SER A 128 8.82 -3.02 -5.64
N ALA A 129 8.92 -2.94 -4.31
CA ALA A 129 8.27 -1.87 -3.53
C ALA A 129 8.84 -0.47 -3.85
N GLY A 130 10.03 -0.37 -4.46
CA GLY A 130 10.58 0.90 -4.95
C GLY A 130 9.96 1.41 -6.27
N LEU A 131 9.15 0.59 -6.94
CA LEU A 131 8.54 0.88 -8.24
C LEU A 131 7.17 1.63 -8.21
N PRO A 132 6.20 1.40 -7.31
CA PRO A 132 4.78 1.71 -7.55
C PRO A 132 4.47 3.19 -7.81
N VAL A 133 4.95 4.12 -6.97
CA VAL A 133 4.83 5.55 -7.26
C VAL A 133 5.72 5.93 -8.45
N ARG A 134 6.96 5.43 -8.53
CA ARG A 134 7.87 5.79 -9.63
C ARG A 134 7.32 5.39 -11.01
N TRP A 135 6.61 4.27 -11.11
CA TRP A 135 5.96 3.77 -12.31
C TRP A 135 4.67 4.52 -12.64
N GLY A 136 3.79 4.77 -11.66
CA GLY A 136 2.55 5.51 -11.87
C GLY A 136 2.74 6.97 -12.31
N TYR A 137 3.87 7.60 -11.94
CA TYR A 137 4.25 8.92 -12.46
C TYR A 137 4.93 8.84 -13.84
N SER A 138 5.77 7.83 -14.10
CA SER A 138 6.44 7.65 -15.41
C SER A 138 5.46 7.34 -16.55
N LEU A 139 4.39 6.59 -16.28
CA LEU A 139 3.39 6.21 -17.27
C LEU A 139 2.28 7.25 -17.49
N ARG A 140 2.01 8.13 -16.52
CA ARG A 140 1.08 9.26 -16.75
C ARG A 140 1.64 10.32 -17.70
N GLY A 141 2.94 10.30 -17.95
CA GLY A 141 3.63 11.18 -18.91
C GLY A 141 4.04 10.52 -20.24
N ARG A 142 3.73 9.23 -20.46
CA ARG A 142 4.11 8.53 -21.71
C ARG A 142 2.94 7.72 -22.28
N HIS A 143 2.65 7.98 -23.56
CA HIS A 143 1.87 7.11 -24.44
C HIS A 143 2.32 5.64 -24.36
N PRO A 144 1.45 4.67 -24.68
CA PRO A 144 1.71 3.25 -24.45
C PRO A 144 2.91 2.79 -25.28
N ILE A 145 4.05 2.64 -24.61
CA ILE A 145 5.21 1.94 -25.16
C ILE A 145 5.04 0.50 -24.67
N CYS A 146 4.96 -0.43 -25.62
CA CYS A 146 4.70 -1.87 -25.46
C CYS A 146 3.23 -2.30 -25.34
N ARG A 147 2.46 -2.09 -26.42
CA ARG A 147 1.61 -3.17 -26.94
C ARG A 147 2.43 -3.89 -28.01
N ASP A 148 3.20 -4.89 -27.61
CA ASP A 148 3.68 -5.86 -28.60
C ASP A 148 2.59 -6.91 -28.79
N GLN A 149 2.15 -7.00 -30.04
CA GLN A 149 1.42 -8.12 -30.58
C GLN A 149 2.33 -9.35 -30.55
N ALA A 150 1.85 -10.42 -29.91
CA ALA A 150 2.13 -11.80 -30.28
C ALA A 150 0.98 -12.67 -29.76
#